data_AF-A0A3S0PP10-F1
#
_entry.id   AF-A0A3S0PP10-F1
#
_cell.length_a   1.000
_cell.length_b   1.000
_cell.length_c   1.000
_cell.angle_alpha   90.00
_cell.angle_beta   90.00
_cell.angle_gamma   90.00
#
_symmetry.space_group_name_H-M   'P 1'
#
loop_
_entity.id
_entity.type
_entity.pdbx_description
1 polymer ?
#
loop_
_entity_poly.entity_id
_entity_poly.type
_entity_poly.pdbx_seq_one_letter_code
_entity_poly.pdbx_strand_id
1 'polypeptide(L)'
;MRKYFFSLLFGFLFSIPALACLNGEKMILANMEILYVDHSGEVPRGHGFGSDDQLEEFLVKLEKGYHDTKDLDYLSDKGFILIILGRYQEAIELYKKIEAIQPGRYSTASNIGTAYELTGNNAEALKWIEKL
;
A
#
# COMPACT_ATOMS: atom_id res chain seq x y z
N MET A 1 -19.46 16.54 52.23
CA MET A 1 -20.02 15.40 51.49
C MET A 1 -20.31 15.65 50.00
N ARG A 2 -20.29 16.91 49.49
CA ARG A 2 -20.62 17.22 48.08
C ARG A 2 -19.44 17.20 47.08
N LYS A 3 -18.19 17.17 47.56
CA LYS A 3 -16.99 17.19 46.70
C LYS A 3 -16.63 15.82 46.12
N TYR A 4 -16.86 14.73 46.87
CA TYR A 4 -16.61 13.35 46.39
C TYR A 4 -17.66 12.85 45.39
N PHE A 5 -18.86 13.43 45.40
CA PHE A 5 -19.93 13.06 44.46
C PHE A 5 -19.61 13.53 43.03
N PHE A 6 -18.96 14.69 42.88
CA PHE A 6 -18.48 15.17 41.57
C PHE A 6 -17.28 14.38 41.05
N SER A 7 -16.40 13.89 41.93
CA SER A 7 -15.25 13.06 41.54
C SER A 7 -15.66 11.67 41.03
N LEU A 8 -16.73 11.08 41.55
CA LEU A 8 -17.27 9.80 41.07
C LEU A 8 -17.97 9.94 39.70
N LEU A 9 -18.59 11.08 39.42
CA LEU A 9 -19.23 11.35 38.13
C LEU A 9 -18.21 11.51 36.98
N PHE A 10 -17.01 12.01 37.28
CA PHE A 10 -15.95 12.20 36.28
C PHE A 10 -15.23 10.90 35.91
N GLY A 11 -15.22 9.90 36.80
CA GLY A 11 -14.60 8.60 36.55
C GLY A 11 -15.35 7.71 35.57
N PHE A 12 -16.68 7.86 35.47
CA PHE A 12 -17.53 7.03 34.59
C PHE A 12 -17.59 7.53 33.14
N LEU A 13 -17.24 8.80 32.87
CA LEU A 13 -17.31 9.38 31.53
C LEU A 13 -16.14 8.95 30.61
N PHE A 14 -15.04 8.43 31.16
CA PHE A 14 -13.86 7.99 30.39
C PHE A 14 -13.76 6.47 30.21
N SER A 15 -14.74 5.70 30.69
CA SER A 15 -14.72 4.23 30.62
C SER A 15 -15.62 3.65 29.54
N ILE A 16 -16.23 4.48 28.68
CA ILE A 16 -16.96 3.97 27.53
C ILE A 16 -15.92 3.45 26.53
N PRO A 17 -15.84 2.15 26.24
CA PRO A 17 -15.00 1.67 25.15
C PRO A 17 -15.52 2.33 23.87
N ALA A 18 -14.73 3.25 23.31
CA ALA A 18 -14.99 3.73 21.97
C ALA A 18 -14.78 2.55 21.03
N LEU A 19 -15.88 2.03 20.48
CA LEU A 19 -15.83 1.12 19.34
C LEU A 19 -15.30 1.94 18.16
N ALA A 20 -13.98 1.94 17.98
CA ALA A 20 -13.42 2.36 16.70
C ALA A 20 -13.90 1.32 15.68
N CYS A 21 -14.85 1.69 14.83
CA CYS A 21 -15.10 0.94 13.61
C CYS A 21 -13.82 1.00 12.78
N LEU A 22 -12.96 -0.01 12.93
CA LEU A 22 -11.90 -0.25 11.97
C LEU A 22 -12.58 -0.78 10.72
N ASN A 23 -12.82 0.11 9.75
CA ASN A 23 -13.19 -0.31 8.41
C ASN A 23 -12.01 -1.10 7.84
N GLY A 24 -12.26 -2.29 7.30
CA GLY A 24 -11.24 -3.02 6.54
C GLY A 24 -10.81 -2.19 5.33
N GLU A 25 -9.51 -2.09 5.09
CA GLU A 25 -8.98 -1.47 3.88
C GLU A 25 -9.12 -2.43 2.69
N LYS A 26 -9.26 -1.88 1.50
CA LYS A 26 -9.21 -2.64 0.25
C LYS A 26 -8.28 -1.94 -0.72
N MET A 27 -7.54 -2.72 -1.49
CA MET A 27 -6.74 -2.22 -2.60
C MET A 27 -7.44 -2.58 -3.91
N ILE A 28 -7.72 -1.56 -4.72
CA ILE A 28 -8.31 -1.70 -6.06
C ILE A 28 -7.24 -1.28 -7.07
N LEU A 29 -7.01 -2.14 -8.04
CA LEU A 29 -6.06 -1.90 -9.14
C LEU A 29 -6.69 -0.99 -10.20
N ALA A 30 -5.87 -0.43 -11.09
CA ALA A 30 -6.27 0.43 -12.19
C ALA A 30 -7.28 -0.24 -13.14
N ASN A 31 -7.24 -1.58 -13.24
CA ASN A 31 -8.21 -2.37 -13.99
C ASN A 31 -9.52 -2.65 -13.24
N MET A 32 -9.73 -2.01 -12.07
CA MET A 32 -10.86 -2.15 -11.16
C MET A 32 -10.99 -3.51 -10.46
N GLU A 33 -10.01 -4.40 -10.58
CA GLU A 33 -9.97 -5.63 -9.80
C GLU A 33 -9.49 -5.35 -8.36
N ILE A 34 -9.96 -6.18 -7.42
CA ILE A 34 -9.58 -6.07 -6.00
C ILE A 34 -8.35 -6.95 -5.77
N LEU A 35 -7.25 -6.35 -5.33
CA LEU A 35 -6.02 -7.08 -5.01
C LEU A 35 -6.13 -7.78 -3.65
N TYR A 36 -6.66 -7.08 -2.64
CA TYR A 36 -6.94 -7.64 -1.32
C TYR A 36 -8.05 -6.85 -0.61
N VAL A 37 -8.65 -7.50 0.38
CA VAL A 37 -9.59 -6.89 1.34
C VAL A 37 -9.15 -7.33 2.74
N ASP A 38 -8.88 -6.38 3.62
CA ASP A 38 -8.60 -6.68 5.01
C ASP A 38 -9.90 -6.93 5.78
N HIS A 39 -9.91 -7.96 6.61
CA HIS A 39 -11.07 -8.28 7.45
C HIS A 39 -11.10 -7.42 8.73
N SER A 40 -12.27 -6.90 9.09
CA SER A 40 -12.48 -6.16 10.33
C SER A 40 -12.41 -7.07 11.56
N GLY A 41 -11.73 -6.63 12.63
CA GLY A 41 -11.88 -7.21 13.98
C GLY A 41 -10.59 -7.71 14.65
N GLU A 42 -9.48 -7.83 13.91
CA GLU A 42 -8.16 -8.14 14.48
C GLU A 42 -7.16 -7.02 14.19
N VAL A 43 -6.17 -6.87 15.08
CA VAL A 43 -4.97 -6.06 14.80
C VAL A 43 -4.39 -6.53 13.45
N PRO A 44 -4.19 -5.65 12.46
CA PRO A 44 -3.74 -6.07 11.13
C PRO A 44 -2.43 -6.87 11.22
N ARG A 45 -2.42 -8.12 10.72
CA ARG A 45 -1.24 -8.99 10.65
C ARG A 45 -0.54 -8.89 9.29
N GLY A 46 -0.72 -7.77 8.59
CA GLY A 46 -0.38 -7.59 7.19
C GLY A 46 -1.51 -8.00 6.25
N HIS A 47 -1.41 -7.58 4.99
CA HIS A 47 -2.40 -7.85 3.95
C HIS A 47 -2.30 -9.30 3.47
N GLY A 48 -3.46 -9.94 3.32
CA GLY A 48 -3.58 -11.24 2.66
C GLY A 48 -3.66 -11.06 1.15
N PHE A 49 -2.57 -11.34 0.44
CA PHE A 49 -2.57 -11.39 -1.02
C PHE A 49 -3.03 -12.76 -1.53
N GLY A 50 -3.55 -12.79 -2.77
CA GLY A 50 -3.88 -14.04 -3.47
C GLY A 50 -2.64 -14.92 -3.72
N SER A 51 -2.84 -16.07 -4.37
CA SER A 51 -1.72 -16.94 -4.75
C SER A 51 -0.82 -16.29 -5.80
N ASP A 52 0.44 -16.73 -5.89
CA ASP A 52 1.39 -16.25 -6.91
C ASP A 52 0.80 -16.36 -8.33
N ASP A 53 0.08 -17.45 -8.64
CA ASP A 53 -0.61 -17.61 -9.92
C ASP A 53 -1.66 -16.51 -10.19
N GLN A 54 -2.42 -16.11 -9.16
CA GLN A 54 -3.39 -15.02 -9.27
C GLN A 54 -2.70 -13.67 -9.47
N LEU A 55 -1.57 -13.44 -8.79
CA LEU A 55 -0.78 -12.24 -8.94
C LEU A 55 -0.16 -12.14 -10.34
N GLU A 56 0.33 -13.25 -10.90
CA GLU A 56 0.82 -13.30 -12.29
C GLU A 56 -0.29 -13.02 -13.32
N GLU A 57 -1.53 -13.47 -13.07
CA GLU A 57 -2.69 -13.12 -13.91
C GLU A 57 -2.94 -11.60 -13.92
N PHE A 58 -2.85 -10.94 -12.75
CA PHE A 58 -2.96 -9.48 -12.68
C PHE A 58 -1.85 -8.79 -13.48
N LEU A 59 -0.61 -9.26 -13.43
CA LEU A 59 0.50 -8.68 -14.21
C LEU A 59 0.20 -8.68 -15.71
N VAL A 60 -0.36 -9.77 -16.25
CA VAL A 60 -0.73 -9.86 -17.67
C VAL A 60 -1.85 -8.88 -18.02
N LYS A 61 -2.90 -8.81 -17.19
CA LYS A 61 -4.03 -7.89 -17.40
C LYS A 61 -3.59 -6.43 -17.32
N LEU A 62 -2.72 -6.09 -16.38
CA LEU A 62 -2.23 -4.74 -16.19
C LEU A 62 -1.33 -4.29 -17.35
N GLU A 63 -0.45 -5.17 -17.83
CA GLU A 63 0.37 -4.87 -19.01
C GLU A 63 -0.51 -4.58 -20.23
N LYS A 64 -1.54 -5.40 -20.47
CA LYS A 64 -2.52 -5.16 -21.53
C LYS A 64 -3.23 -3.82 -21.34
N GLY A 65 -3.70 -3.53 -20.13
CA GLY A 65 -4.39 -2.27 -19.81
C GLY A 65 -3.52 -1.04 -20.08
N TYR A 66 -2.23 -1.09 -19.74
CA TYR A 66 -1.29 -0.04 -20.14
C TYR A 66 -1.13 0.06 -21.66
N HIS A 67 -1.01 -1.06 -22.37
CA HIS A 67 -0.90 -1.03 -23.83
C HIS A 67 -2.10 -0.35 -24.49
N ASP A 68 -3.31 -0.60 -23.98
CA ASP A 68 -4.57 -0.08 -24.49
C ASP A 68 -4.79 1.41 -24.16
N THR A 69 -4.38 1.85 -22.96
CA THR A 69 -4.73 3.19 -22.44
C THR A 69 -3.56 4.17 -22.38
N LYS A 70 -2.32 3.67 -22.29
CA LYS A 70 -1.12 4.43 -21.89
C LYS A 70 -1.19 5.07 -20.52
N ASP A 71 -2.14 4.65 -19.69
CA ASP A 71 -2.25 5.11 -18.31
C ASP A 71 -1.18 4.45 -17.44
N LEU A 72 -0.33 5.30 -16.83
CA LEU A 72 0.80 4.85 -16.02
C LEU A 72 0.38 4.27 -14.67
N ASP A 73 -0.87 4.42 -14.24
CA ASP A 73 -1.38 3.76 -13.03
C ASP A 73 -1.36 2.23 -13.19
N TYR A 74 -1.61 1.71 -14.40
CA TYR A 74 -1.46 0.28 -14.70
C TYR A 74 -0.03 -0.22 -14.50
N LEU A 75 0.97 0.56 -14.93
CA LEU A 75 2.37 0.20 -14.72
C LEU A 75 2.79 0.34 -13.26
N SER A 76 2.26 1.35 -12.56
CA SER A 76 2.48 1.50 -11.12
C SER A 76 1.95 0.30 -10.35
N ASP A 77 0.72 -0.14 -10.61
CA ASP A 77 0.13 -1.31 -9.97
C ASP A 77 0.87 -2.60 -10.32
N LYS A 78 1.31 -2.73 -11.57
CA LYS A 78 2.17 -3.84 -12.00
C LYS A 78 3.46 -3.88 -11.17
N GLY A 79 4.09 -2.73 -10.97
CA GLY A 79 5.28 -2.60 -10.13
C GLY A 79 5.04 -2.97 -8.67
N PHE A 80 3.87 -2.64 -8.13
CA PHE A 80 3.48 -3.01 -6.77
C PHE A 80 3.31 -4.53 -6.62
N ILE A 81 2.68 -5.19 -7.59
CA ILE A 81 2.55 -6.65 -7.59
C ILE A 81 3.91 -7.34 -7.74
N LEU A 82 4.82 -6.79 -8.55
CA LEU A 82 6.20 -7.30 -8.63
C LEU A 82 6.92 -7.23 -7.26
N ILE A 83 6.67 -6.19 -6.45
CA ILE A 83 7.19 -6.11 -5.09
C ILE A 83 6.59 -7.23 -4.21
N ILE A 84 5.28 -7.45 -4.28
CA ILE A 84 4.59 -8.51 -3.51
C ILE A 84 5.16 -9.90 -3.85
N LEU A 85 5.44 -10.15 -5.13
CA LEU A 85 6.05 -11.39 -5.63
C LEU A 85 7.56 -11.52 -5.30
N GLY A 86 8.16 -10.54 -4.62
CA GLY A 86 9.60 -10.53 -4.33
C GLY A 86 10.50 -10.21 -5.52
N ARG A 87 9.92 -9.80 -6.67
CA ARG A 87 10.63 -9.47 -7.93
C ARG A 87 11.12 -8.03 -7.91
N TYR A 88 11.85 -7.66 -6.86
CA TYR A 88 12.22 -6.27 -6.56
C TYR A 88 13.04 -5.58 -7.66
N GLN A 89 13.99 -6.30 -8.27
CA GLN A 89 14.82 -5.72 -9.32
C GLN A 89 14.01 -5.35 -10.56
N GLU A 90 12.99 -6.14 -10.91
CA GLU A 90 12.09 -5.85 -12.01
C GLU A 90 11.18 -4.67 -11.70
N ALA A 91 10.69 -4.58 -10.45
CA ALA A 91 9.93 -3.43 -9.98
C ALA A 91 10.76 -2.14 -10.08
N ILE A 92 12.01 -2.15 -9.61
CA ILE A 92 12.93 -0.99 -9.69
C ILE A 92 13.11 -0.53 -11.14
N GLU A 93 13.40 -1.46 -12.06
CA GLU A 93 13.60 -1.10 -13.47
C GLU A 93 12.31 -0.61 -14.14
N LEU A 94 11.16 -1.17 -13.77
CA LEU A 94 9.86 -0.68 -14.24
C LEU A 94 9.58 0.74 -13.74
N TYR A 95 9.74 0.99 -12.44
CA TYR A 95 9.48 2.31 -11.88
C TYR A 95 10.47 3.38 -12.36
N LYS A 96 11.75 3.05 -12.60
CA LYS A 96 12.68 3.97 -13.27
C LYS A 96 12.20 4.36 -14.67
N LYS A 97 11.60 3.43 -15.42
CA LYS A 97 10.99 3.75 -16.73
C LYS A 97 9.77 4.66 -16.55
N ILE A 98 8.93 4.41 -15.55
CA ILE A 98 7.79 5.29 -15.23
C ILE A 98 8.28 6.70 -14.91
N GLU A 99 9.30 6.84 -14.04
CA GLU A 99 9.90 8.14 -13.70
C GLU A 99 10.49 8.85 -14.93
N ALA A 100 11.10 8.11 -15.86
CA ALA A 100 11.61 8.69 -17.10
C ALA A 100 10.50 9.19 -18.04
N ILE A 101 9.30 8.57 -18.01
CA ILE A 101 8.13 8.99 -18.79
C ILE A 101 7.43 10.18 -18.13
N GLN A 102 7.16 10.07 -16.82
CA GLN A 102 6.52 11.11 -16.02
C GLN A 102 7.27 11.28 -14.69
N PRO A 103 8.21 12.24 -14.64
CA PRO A 103 8.98 12.51 -13.43
C PRO A 103 8.15 13.05 -12.27
N GLY A 104 8.61 12.83 -11.05
CA GLY A 104 8.06 13.48 -9.84
C GLY A 104 6.72 12.91 -9.37
N ARG A 105 6.34 11.70 -9.81
CA ARG A 105 5.18 11.01 -9.25
C ARG A 105 5.53 10.47 -7.87
N TYR A 106 4.81 10.94 -6.85
CA TYR A 106 4.97 10.48 -5.46
C TYR A 106 4.94 8.94 -5.35
N SER A 107 3.95 8.29 -5.97
CA SER A 107 3.82 6.82 -5.93
C SER A 107 5.02 6.11 -6.55
N THR A 108 5.57 6.66 -7.63
CA THR A 108 6.78 6.11 -8.28
C THR A 108 7.99 6.20 -7.37
N ALA A 109 8.29 7.39 -6.82
CA ALA A 109 9.43 7.55 -5.92
C ALA A 109 9.30 6.69 -4.66
N SER A 110 8.10 6.62 -4.08
CA SER A 110 7.82 5.85 -2.86
C SER A 110 8.05 4.36 -3.11
N ASN A 111 7.52 3.82 -4.22
CA ASN A 111 7.65 2.40 -4.54
C ASN A 111 9.08 2.00 -4.96
N ILE A 112 9.84 2.90 -5.62
CA ILE A 112 11.27 2.67 -5.87
C ILE A 112 12.04 2.60 -4.55
N GLY A 113 11.76 3.54 -3.63
CA GLY A 113 12.36 3.56 -2.30
C GLY A 113 12.13 2.25 -1.56
N THR A 114 10.87 1.80 -1.49
CA THR A 114 10.49 0.52 -0.88
C THR A 114 11.20 -0.66 -1.54
N ALA A 115 11.24 -0.71 -2.88
CA ALA A 115 11.92 -1.82 -3.57
C ALA A 115 13.43 -1.84 -3.29
N TYR A 116 14.09 -0.68 -3.20
CA TYR A 116 15.50 -0.61 -2.80
C TYR A 116 15.72 -1.05 -1.35
N GLU A 117 14.86 -0.64 -0.42
CA GLU A 117 14.92 -1.08 0.97
C GLU A 117 14.82 -2.61 1.07
N LEU A 118 13.88 -3.22 0.34
CA LEU A 118 13.68 -4.68 0.33
C LEU A 118 14.84 -5.45 -0.30
N THR A 119 15.68 -4.80 -1.12
CA THR A 119 16.93 -5.37 -1.63
C THR A 119 18.14 -5.11 -0.71
N GLY A 120 17.94 -4.40 0.41
CA GLY A 120 18.99 -4.01 1.35
C GLY A 120 19.83 -2.80 0.90
N ASN A 121 19.46 -2.13 -0.20
CA ASN A 121 20.16 -0.95 -0.70
C ASN A 121 19.60 0.33 -0.07
N ASN A 122 19.86 0.49 1.23
CA ASN A 122 19.35 1.60 2.03
C ASN A 122 19.81 2.98 1.54
N ALA A 123 20.98 3.06 0.90
CA ALA A 123 21.51 4.31 0.36
C ALA A 123 20.67 4.82 -0.83
N GLU A 124 20.30 3.94 -1.76
CA GLU A 124 19.39 4.32 -2.84
C GLU A 124 17.96 4.52 -2.33
N ALA A 125 17.50 3.69 -1.39
CA ALA A 125 16.18 3.87 -0.79
C ALA A 125 16.03 5.28 -0.19
N LEU A 126 17.01 5.73 0.61
CA LEU A 126 17.02 7.08 1.20
C LEU A 126 16.96 8.17 0.13
N LYS A 127 17.76 8.07 -0.94
CA LYS A 127 17.73 9.05 -2.04
C LYS A 127 16.36 9.18 -2.69
N TRP A 128 15.58 8.10 -2.77
CA TRP A 128 14.24 8.13 -3.36
C TRP A 128 13.19 8.62 -2.36
N ILE A 129 13.33 8.27 -1.08
CA ILE A 129 12.46 8.78 -0.01
C ILE A 129 12.62 10.30 0.16
N GLU A 130 13.84 10.84 0.03
CA GLU A 130 14.11 12.28 0.09
C GLU A 130 13.56 13.08 -1.11
N LYS A 131 13.13 12.40 -2.18
CA LYS A 131 12.49 13.03 -3.35
C LYS A 131 10.97 13.18 -3.20
N LEU A 132 10.36 12.55 -2.19
CA LEU A 132 8.92 12.67 -1.90
C LEU A 132 8.58 14.05 -1.36
#